data_AF-A0A9D9LBI8-F1
#
_entry.id   AF-A0A9D9LBI8-F1
#
_cell.length_a   1.000
_cell.length_b   1.000
_cell.length_c   1.000
_cell.angle_alpha   90.00
_cell.angle_beta   90.00
_cell.angle_gamma   90.00
#
_symmetry.space_group_name_H-M   'P 1'
#
loop_
_entity.id
_entity.type
_entity.pdbx_description
1 polymer ?
#
loop_
_entity_poly.entity_id
_entity_poly.type
_entity_poly.pdbx_seq_one_letter_code
_entity_poly.pdbx_strand_id
1 'polypeptide(L)'
;MNKKVLILHRILFWANVLMLAATLVYYLIRWGSLGENIGIHFGPDGSFDVIASKVYGFYPHLIGGLIIGGIAAADHFIIKKDMGLRISEKGERLLRAEAALSLDVFLCLWCVYFAAWSWSVSTQRPMVKAVLPIINVLGNVLLFGLTAQVVTWIKFREKGAKKSEDTGAAHRMCRLVAWLMTAGSIGFMLEAWDRLPGDEKLYFDPAYDGLAYIANFGEYMDKRLLVIPHALCIVLLAIFEILGRRAEKAEKRQLMSLFDKLKLLCGLFFFWWELTLWTEQPIGIVSVGIFTVLCAAAFAVYIVKKRKVEKRSENN
;
A
#
# COMPACT_ATOMS: atom_id res chain seq x y z
N MET A 1 24.85 2.40 -1.33
CA MET A 1 24.48 1.78 -0.04
C MET A 1 25.67 1.00 0.51
N ASN A 2 25.85 0.90 1.84
CA ASN A 2 26.92 0.09 2.44
C ASN A 2 26.71 -1.40 2.10
N LYS A 3 27.79 -2.12 1.73
CA LYS A 3 27.76 -3.54 1.37
C LYS A 3 27.13 -4.41 2.47
N LYS A 4 27.39 -4.12 3.74
CA LYS A 4 26.81 -4.87 4.89
C LYS A 4 25.29 -4.74 4.94
N VAL A 5 24.76 -3.53 4.75
CA VAL A 5 23.31 -3.26 4.74
C VAL A 5 22.66 -3.94 3.55
N LEU A 6 23.29 -3.90 2.37
CA LEU A 6 22.77 -4.58 1.18
C LEU A 6 22.70 -6.10 1.37
N ILE A 7 23.69 -6.70 2.03
CA ILE A 7 23.67 -8.14 2.35
C ILE A 7 22.54 -8.44 3.34
N LEU A 8 22.41 -7.65 4.42
CA LEU A 8 21.34 -7.82 5.39
C LEU A 8 19.96 -7.75 4.74
N HIS A 9 19.71 -6.71 3.94
CA HIS A 9 18.47 -6.53 3.18
C HIS A 9 18.15 -7.75 2.30
N ARG A 10 19.12 -8.26 1.54
CA ARG A 10 18.93 -9.47 0.71
C ARG A 10 18.59 -10.70 1.54
N ILE A 11 19.24 -10.87 2.69
CA ILE A 11 18.95 -11.99 3.60
C ILE A 11 17.52 -11.88 4.12
N LEU A 12 17.10 -10.71 4.58
CA LEU A 12 15.74 -10.46 5.09
C LEU A 12 14.69 -10.67 4.01
N PHE A 13 14.91 -10.14 2.81
CA PHE A 13 14.04 -10.34 1.66
C PHE A 13 13.86 -11.84 1.35
N TRP A 14 14.96 -12.59 1.20
CA TRP A 14 14.89 -14.02 0.89
C TRP A 14 14.30 -14.85 2.03
N ALA A 15 14.54 -14.49 3.29
CA ALA A 15 13.92 -15.17 4.42
C ALA A 15 12.37 -15.08 4.35
N ASN A 16 11.84 -13.92 3.96
CA ASN A 16 10.39 -13.73 3.78
C ASN A 16 9.83 -14.51 2.59
N VAL A 17 10.54 -14.53 1.46
CA VAL A 17 10.17 -15.35 0.30
C VAL A 17 10.13 -16.83 0.67
N LEU A 18 11.18 -17.32 1.34
CA LEU A 18 11.28 -18.72 1.76
C LEU A 18 10.19 -19.08 2.78
N MET A 19 9.82 -18.17 3.67
CA MET A 19 8.74 -18.39 4.63
C MET A 19 7.40 -18.62 3.92
N LEU A 20 7.03 -17.78 2.95
CA LEU A 20 5.79 -17.99 2.18
C LEU A 20 5.85 -19.21 1.27
N ALA A 21 7.01 -19.53 0.69
CA ALA A 21 7.19 -20.76 -0.07
C ALA A 21 7.03 -22.01 0.83
N ALA A 22 7.59 -21.98 2.04
CA ALA A 22 7.47 -23.07 3.00
C ALA A 22 6.01 -23.29 3.44
N THR A 23 5.25 -22.23 3.67
CA THR A 23 3.82 -22.37 4.02
C THR A 23 2.98 -22.86 2.83
N LEU A 24 3.31 -22.47 1.59
CA LEU A 24 2.67 -23.03 0.41
C LEU A 24 2.95 -24.52 0.26
N VAL A 25 4.20 -24.95 0.42
CA VAL A 25 4.57 -26.37 0.40
C VAL A 25 3.82 -27.14 1.50
N TYR A 26 3.75 -26.57 2.70
CA TYR A 26 2.99 -27.17 3.79
C TYR A 26 1.50 -27.32 3.46
N TYR A 27 0.89 -26.29 2.88
CA TYR A 27 -0.49 -26.33 2.43
C TYR A 27 -0.72 -27.41 1.37
N LEU A 28 0.18 -27.53 0.38
CA LEU A 28 0.14 -28.57 -0.64
C LEU A 28 0.26 -29.98 -0.07
N ILE A 29 1.13 -30.18 0.94
CA ILE A 29 1.22 -31.47 1.65
C ILE A 29 -0.11 -31.80 2.34
N ARG A 30 -0.79 -30.81 2.90
CA ARG A 30 -2.07 -30.98 3.59
C ARG A 30 -3.27 -31.11 2.65
N TRP A 31 -3.15 -30.66 1.39
CA TRP A 31 -4.24 -30.57 0.42
C TRP A 31 -5.15 -31.81 0.35
N GLY A 32 -4.55 -33.00 0.24
CA GLY A 32 -5.31 -34.26 0.12
C GLY A 32 -6.04 -34.68 1.41
N SER A 33 -5.65 -34.13 2.57
CA SER A 33 -6.27 -34.39 3.87
C SER A 33 -7.34 -33.36 4.25
N LEU A 34 -7.47 -32.28 3.47
CA LEU A 34 -8.49 -31.25 3.68
C LEU A 34 -9.80 -31.67 3.03
N GLY A 35 -10.92 -31.37 3.69
CA GLY A 35 -12.24 -31.50 3.08
C GLY A 35 -12.40 -30.57 1.87
N GLU A 36 -13.41 -30.82 1.04
CA GLU A 36 -13.69 -29.94 -0.11
C GLU A 36 -13.98 -28.50 0.33
N ASN A 37 -14.63 -28.33 1.48
CA ASN A 37 -14.87 -27.04 2.12
C ASN A 37 -14.08 -26.94 3.44
N ILE A 38 -13.41 -25.82 3.64
CA ILE A 38 -12.51 -25.54 4.77
C ILE A 38 -12.71 -24.11 5.28
N GLY A 39 -12.36 -23.87 6.55
CA GLY A 39 -12.23 -22.52 7.08
C GLY A 39 -11.10 -21.76 6.38
N ILE A 40 -11.38 -20.54 5.94
CA ILE A 40 -10.47 -19.72 5.11
C ILE A 40 -10.31 -18.27 5.56
N HIS A 41 -11.22 -17.71 6.35
CA HIS A 41 -11.12 -16.36 6.91
C HIS A 41 -11.38 -16.39 8.42
N PHE A 42 -10.94 -15.34 9.14
CA PHE A 42 -11.01 -15.30 10.60
C PHE A 42 -11.85 -14.13 11.09
N GLY A 43 -12.75 -14.42 12.04
CA GLY A 43 -13.48 -13.42 12.78
C GLY A 43 -12.61 -12.70 13.83
N PRO A 44 -13.17 -11.70 14.54
CA PRO A 44 -12.43 -10.89 15.52
C PRO A 44 -11.81 -11.68 16.68
N ASP A 45 -12.34 -12.87 17.00
CA ASP A 45 -11.84 -13.77 18.04
C ASP A 45 -10.69 -14.68 17.56
N GLY A 46 -10.40 -14.65 16.25
CA GLY A 46 -9.42 -15.49 15.55
C GLY A 46 -9.97 -16.85 15.12
N SER A 47 -11.24 -17.15 15.38
CA SER A 47 -11.92 -18.36 14.89
C SER A 47 -12.27 -18.21 13.42
N PHE A 48 -12.48 -19.32 12.71
CA PHE A 48 -12.97 -19.25 11.34
C PHE A 48 -14.40 -18.72 11.31
N ASP A 49 -14.65 -17.70 10.51
CA ASP A 49 -15.97 -17.11 10.26
C ASP A 49 -16.46 -17.37 8.82
N VAL A 50 -15.56 -17.73 7.90
CA VAL A 50 -15.89 -18.11 6.52
C VAL A 50 -15.36 -19.50 6.20
N ILE A 51 -16.25 -20.33 5.63
CA ILE A 51 -15.96 -21.66 5.10
C ILE A 51 -16.18 -21.62 3.59
N ALA A 52 -15.23 -22.11 2.79
CA ALA A 52 -15.43 -22.27 1.34
C ALA A 52 -14.51 -23.34 0.76
N SER A 53 -14.54 -23.49 -0.57
CA SER A 53 -13.72 -24.47 -1.29
C SER A 53 -12.24 -24.39 -0.89
N LYS A 54 -11.60 -25.55 -0.71
CA LYS A 54 -10.19 -25.65 -0.39
C LYS A 54 -9.29 -24.93 -1.40
N VAL A 55 -9.68 -24.73 -2.65
CA VAL A 55 -8.92 -23.90 -3.62
C VAL A 55 -8.62 -22.50 -3.08
N TYR A 56 -9.49 -21.93 -2.25
CA TYR A 56 -9.26 -20.61 -1.65
C TYR A 56 -8.18 -20.60 -0.57
N GLY A 57 -7.71 -21.76 -0.10
CA GLY A 57 -6.52 -21.85 0.74
C GLY A 57 -5.23 -21.37 0.05
N PHE A 58 -5.23 -21.23 -1.28
CA PHE A 58 -4.12 -20.60 -2.01
C PHE A 58 -4.05 -19.07 -1.88
N TYR A 59 -5.11 -18.44 -1.39
CA TYR A 59 -5.25 -16.98 -1.38
C TYR A 59 -4.13 -16.23 -0.63
N PRO A 60 -3.71 -16.65 0.59
CA PRO A 60 -2.59 -16.01 1.28
C PRO A 60 -1.29 -16.01 0.47
N HIS A 61 -1.07 -17.02 -0.36
CA HIS A 61 0.12 -17.14 -1.21
C HIS A 61 0.05 -16.25 -2.45
N LEU A 62 -1.15 -16.12 -3.05
CA LEU A 62 -1.37 -15.21 -4.17
C LEU A 62 -1.13 -13.76 -3.74
N ILE A 63 -1.81 -13.32 -2.68
CA ILE A 63 -1.70 -11.94 -2.19
C ILE A 63 -0.30 -11.68 -1.62
N GLY A 64 0.24 -12.61 -0.83
CA GLY A 64 1.61 -12.52 -0.33
C GLY A 64 2.65 -12.45 -1.45
N GLY A 65 2.46 -13.21 -2.53
CA GLY A 65 3.31 -13.18 -3.73
C GLY A 65 3.25 -11.84 -4.47
N LEU A 66 2.05 -11.25 -4.60
CA LEU A 66 1.89 -9.90 -5.18
C LEU A 66 2.61 -8.83 -4.35
N ILE A 67 2.52 -8.92 -3.02
CA ILE A 67 3.22 -8.00 -2.12
C ILE A 67 4.73 -8.16 -2.24
N ILE A 68 5.26 -9.39 -2.26
CA ILE A 68 6.68 -9.66 -2.53
C ILE A 68 7.09 -9.03 -3.87
N GLY A 69 6.32 -9.24 -4.93
CA GLY A 69 6.63 -8.70 -6.26
C GLY A 69 6.66 -7.18 -6.28
N GLY A 70 5.68 -6.54 -5.63
CA GLY A 70 5.62 -5.08 -5.48
C GLY A 70 6.82 -4.52 -4.71
N ILE A 71 7.21 -5.19 -3.62
CA ILE A 71 8.38 -4.79 -2.81
C ILE A 71 9.68 -5.00 -3.58
N ALA A 72 9.84 -6.13 -4.29
CA ALA A 72 11.00 -6.37 -5.14
C ALA A 72 11.17 -5.29 -6.22
N ALA A 73 10.06 -4.83 -6.80
CA ALA A 73 10.06 -3.71 -7.74
C ALA A 73 10.48 -2.40 -7.06
N ALA A 74 9.91 -2.09 -5.88
CA ALA A 74 10.28 -0.90 -5.11
C ALA A 74 11.77 -0.91 -4.71
N ASP A 75 12.29 -2.04 -4.23
CA ASP A 75 13.70 -2.24 -3.90
C ASP A 75 14.61 -2.02 -5.10
N HIS A 76 14.23 -2.53 -6.27
CA HIS A 76 14.97 -2.29 -7.49
C HIS A 76 15.14 -0.79 -7.77
N PHE A 77 14.06 0.00 -7.60
CA PHE A 77 14.13 1.44 -7.78
C PHE A 77 14.96 2.12 -6.69
N ILE A 78 14.78 1.77 -5.41
CA ILE A 78 15.54 2.36 -4.31
C ILE A 78 17.04 2.06 -4.43
N ILE A 79 17.41 0.85 -4.84
CA ILE A 79 18.81 0.41 -4.92
C ILE A 79 19.51 0.94 -6.17
N LYS A 80 18.80 1.09 -7.29
CA LYS A 80 19.42 1.50 -8.57
C LYS A 80 19.25 2.96 -8.92
N LYS A 81 18.20 3.63 -8.45
CA LYS A 81 17.94 5.03 -8.78
C LYS A 81 18.14 5.93 -7.58
N ASP A 82 18.71 7.09 -7.84
CA ASP A 82 18.75 8.15 -6.84
C ASP A 82 17.33 8.63 -6.58
N MET A 83 17.03 8.94 -5.31
CA MET A 83 15.68 9.35 -4.89
C MET A 83 15.29 10.73 -5.41
N GLY A 84 16.22 11.45 -6.06
CA GLY A 84 16.00 12.80 -6.56
C GLY A 84 15.76 13.83 -5.45
N LEU A 85 16.13 13.49 -4.21
CA LEU A 85 16.00 14.36 -3.05
C LEU A 85 17.21 15.29 -2.95
N ARG A 86 16.96 16.52 -2.46
CA ARG A 86 18.01 17.53 -2.24
C ARG A 86 18.72 17.30 -0.92
N ILE A 87 19.45 16.20 -0.84
CA ILE A 87 20.21 15.78 0.33
C ILE A 87 21.64 15.50 -0.07
N SER A 88 22.57 15.64 0.88
CA SER A 88 23.97 15.33 0.62
C SER A 88 24.14 13.87 0.22
N GLU A 89 25.23 13.53 -0.46
CA GLU A 89 25.51 12.15 -0.88
C GLU A 89 25.50 11.17 0.32
N LYS A 90 26.01 11.61 1.47
CA LYS A 90 25.92 10.84 2.72
C LYS A 90 24.47 10.64 3.16
N GLY A 91 23.64 11.68 3.08
CA GLY A 91 22.21 11.62 3.36
C GLY A 91 21.47 10.69 2.43
N GLU A 92 21.74 10.75 1.13
CA GLU A 92 21.16 9.88 0.09
C GLU A 92 21.50 8.41 0.36
N ARG A 93 22.77 8.09 0.63
CA ARG A 93 23.19 6.72 0.96
C ARG A 93 22.52 6.19 2.22
N LEU A 94 22.30 7.03 3.23
CA LEU A 94 21.64 6.67 4.48
C LEU A 94 20.13 6.48 4.27
N LEU A 95 19.48 7.41 3.60
CA LEU A 95 18.05 7.37 3.33
C LEU A 95 17.68 6.14 2.49
N ARG A 96 18.52 5.76 1.50
CA ARG A 96 18.31 4.54 0.70
C ARG A 96 18.42 3.27 1.53
N ALA A 97 19.34 3.26 2.50
CA ALA A 97 19.46 2.15 3.46
C ALA A 97 18.22 2.07 4.37
N GLU A 98 17.77 3.20 4.92
CA GLU A 98 16.58 3.27 5.76
C GLU A 98 15.30 2.87 5.00
N ALA A 99 15.17 3.29 3.74
CA ALA A 99 14.05 2.94 2.87
C ALA A 99 14.01 1.43 2.57
N ALA A 100 15.15 0.83 2.20
CA ALA A 100 15.25 -0.61 1.97
C ALA A 100 14.90 -1.42 3.24
N LEU A 101 15.44 -1.02 4.40
CA LEU A 101 15.13 -1.70 5.67
C LEU A 101 13.67 -1.54 6.09
N SER A 102 13.05 -0.40 5.78
CA SER A 102 11.63 -0.18 6.06
C SER A 102 10.74 -1.05 5.16
N LEU A 103 11.14 -1.26 3.90
CA LEU A 103 10.50 -2.24 3.01
C LEU A 103 10.68 -3.67 3.51
N ASP A 104 11.84 -4.04 4.05
CA ASP A 104 12.05 -5.36 4.66
C ASP A 104 11.11 -5.60 5.85
N VAL A 105 10.92 -4.58 6.71
CA VAL A 105 10.00 -4.67 7.86
C VAL A 105 8.56 -4.76 7.38
N PHE A 106 8.17 -3.97 6.37
CA PHE A 106 6.84 -4.03 5.77
C PHE A 106 6.58 -5.41 5.14
N LEU A 107 7.56 -5.96 4.41
CA LEU A 107 7.47 -7.30 3.84
C LEU A 107 7.31 -8.35 4.95
N CYS A 108 8.13 -8.27 6.00
CA CYS A 108 8.09 -9.18 7.14
C CYS A 108 6.72 -9.18 7.83
N LEU A 109 6.14 -8.00 8.05
CA LEU A 109 4.81 -7.85 8.64
C LEU A 109 3.77 -8.67 7.87
N TRP A 110 3.72 -8.50 6.56
CA TRP A 110 2.75 -9.20 5.71
C TRP A 110 3.05 -10.69 5.57
N CYS A 111 4.32 -11.07 5.41
CA CYS A 111 4.69 -12.48 5.31
C CYS A 111 4.39 -13.24 6.61
N VAL A 112 4.59 -12.64 7.79
CA VAL A 112 4.20 -13.26 9.08
C VAL A 112 2.70 -13.47 9.14
N TYR A 113 1.92 -12.44 8.76
CA TYR A 113 0.46 -12.53 8.73
C TYR A 113 -0.02 -13.66 7.80
N PHE A 114 0.44 -13.67 6.54
CA PHE A 114 0.04 -14.69 5.58
C PHE A 114 0.57 -16.08 5.93
N ALA A 115 1.73 -16.19 6.58
CA ALA A 115 2.23 -17.48 7.06
C ALA A 115 1.33 -18.04 8.17
N ALA A 116 0.90 -17.20 9.11
CA ALA A 116 -0.03 -17.59 10.16
C ALA A 116 -1.42 -17.94 9.61
N TRP A 117 -1.92 -17.15 8.65
CA TRP A 117 -3.14 -17.46 7.91
C TRP A 117 -3.03 -18.84 7.26
N SER A 118 -1.99 -19.04 6.45
CA SER A 118 -1.76 -20.30 5.71
C SER A 118 -1.66 -21.49 6.66
N TRP A 119 -0.97 -21.36 7.79
CA TRP A 119 -0.87 -22.42 8.79
C TRP A 119 -2.24 -22.77 9.39
N SER A 120 -3.01 -21.75 9.74
CA SER A 120 -4.34 -21.90 10.33
C SER A 120 -5.27 -22.62 9.35
N VAL A 121 -5.29 -22.22 8.08
CA VAL A 121 -6.04 -22.88 7.00
C VAL A 121 -5.52 -24.30 6.72
N SER A 122 -4.22 -24.53 6.73
CA SER A 122 -3.65 -25.87 6.50
C SER A 122 -3.97 -26.87 7.62
N THR A 123 -4.13 -26.36 8.85
CA THR A 123 -4.37 -27.17 10.05
C THR A 123 -5.82 -27.16 10.51
N GLN A 124 -6.65 -26.31 9.90
CA GLN A 124 -8.03 -26.04 10.33
C GLN A 124 -8.09 -25.68 11.82
N ARG A 125 -7.20 -24.78 12.23
CA ARG A 125 -7.15 -24.22 13.60
C ARG A 125 -7.35 -22.71 13.58
N PRO A 126 -7.88 -22.12 14.67
CA PRO A 126 -7.97 -20.68 14.83
C PRO A 126 -6.62 -19.98 14.64
N MET A 127 -6.65 -18.73 14.18
CA MET A 127 -5.46 -17.92 14.01
C MET A 127 -4.74 -17.73 15.35
N VAL A 128 -3.43 -17.94 15.32
CA VAL A 128 -2.58 -17.85 16.52
C VAL A 128 -2.65 -16.43 17.08
N LYS A 129 -3.22 -16.26 18.28
CA LYS A 129 -3.39 -14.95 18.92
C LYS A 129 -2.11 -14.13 19.08
N ALA A 130 -0.95 -14.80 19.14
CA ALA A 130 0.37 -14.16 19.20
C ALA A 130 0.75 -13.37 17.94
N VAL A 131 0.07 -13.59 16.81
CA VAL A 131 0.32 -12.89 15.54
C VAL A 131 0.01 -11.40 15.65
N LEU A 132 -1.08 -11.03 16.34
CA LEU A 132 -1.49 -9.63 16.48
C LEU A 132 -0.44 -8.78 17.22
N PRO A 133 0.08 -9.19 18.40
CA PRO A 133 1.21 -8.50 19.03
C PRO A 133 2.45 -8.38 18.13
N ILE A 134 2.78 -9.42 17.36
CA ILE A 134 3.94 -9.38 16.45
C ILE A 134 3.74 -8.35 15.34
N ILE A 135 2.57 -8.35 14.70
CA ILE A 135 2.21 -7.35 13.67
C ILE A 135 2.26 -5.93 14.26
N ASN A 136 1.76 -5.73 15.48
CA ASN A 136 1.81 -4.43 16.16
C ASN A 136 3.25 -3.97 16.41
N VAL A 137 4.13 -4.86 16.88
CA VAL A 137 5.56 -4.54 17.08
C VAL A 137 6.22 -4.18 15.74
N LEU A 138 6.00 -4.98 14.69
CA LEU A 138 6.55 -4.70 13.36
C LEU A 138 6.01 -3.39 12.78
N GLY A 139 4.72 -3.08 13.00
CA GLY A 139 4.12 -1.81 12.62
C GLY A 139 4.76 -0.62 13.32
N ASN A 140 5.05 -0.74 14.62
CA ASN A 140 5.78 0.29 15.37
C ASN A 140 7.22 0.47 14.87
N VAL A 141 7.92 -0.62 14.55
CA VAL A 141 9.28 -0.57 13.96
C VAL A 141 9.24 0.12 12.60
N LEU A 142 8.24 -0.17 11.77
CA LEU A 142 8.04 0.50 10.48
C LEU A 142 7.82 2.01 10.66
N LEU A 143 6.95 2.41 11.61
CA LEU A 143 6.70 3.82 11.92
C LEU A 143 7.97 4.55 12.38
N PHE A 144 8.79 3.89 13.22
CA PHE A 144 10.09 4.42 13.60
C PHE A 144 11.02 4.57 12.40
N GLY A 145 11.07 3.58 11.51
CA GLY A 145 11.84 3.63 10.26
C GLY A 145 11.44 4.81 9.37
N LEU A 146 10.13 5.02 9.16
CA LEU A 146 9.62 6.17 8.41
C LEU A 146 9.96 7.50 9.08
N THR A 147 9.90 7.57 10.42
CA THR A 147 10.29 8.77 11.17
C THR A 147 11.79 9.07 11.02
N ALA A 148 12.63 8.03 11.09
CA ALA A 148 14.08 8.15 10.86
C ALA A 148 14.38 8.69 9.45
N GLN A 149 13.68 8.21 8.42
CA GLN A 149 13.80 8.72 7.05
C GLN A 149 13.50 10.22 6.96
N VAL A 150 12.44 10.69 7.63
CA VAL A 150 12.09 12.12 7.69
C VAL A 150 13.19 12.93 8.38
N VAL A 151 13.70 12.43 9.51
CA VAL A 151 14.79 13.09 10.27
C VAL A 151 16.07 13.15 9.43
N THR A 152 16.45 12.05 8.78
CA THR A 152 17.59 11.97 7.86
C THR A 152 17.44 12.96 6.72
N TRP A 153 16.26 13.02 6.10
CA TRP A 153 15.98 14.00 5.06
C TRP A 153 16.15 15.44 5.57
N ILE A 154 15.58 15.80 6.72
CA ILE A 154 15.69 17.15 7.30
C ILE A 154 17.16 17.51 7.60
N LYS A 155 17.89 16.59 8.24
CA LYS A 155 19.26 16.81 8.73
C LYS A 155 20.26 16.99 7.60
N PHE A 156 20.12 16.20 6.52
CA PHE A 156 21.08 16.21 5.41
C PHE A 156 20.61 17.04 4.21
N ARG A 157 19.51 17.79 4.35
CA ARG A 157 18.99 18.64 3.28
C ARG A 157 19.94 19.77 2.93
N GLU A 158 20.30 19.86 1.65
CA GLU A 158 21.13 20.94 1.13
C GLU A 158 20.32 22.21 0.90
N LYS A 159 20.61 23.24 1.69
CA LYS A 159 20.06 24.59 1.51
C LYS A 159 20.89 25.31 0.43
N GLY A 160 20.27 25.64 -0.71
CA GLY A 160 20.86 26.58 -1.69
C GLY A 160 21.25 26.02 -3.07
N ALA A 161 21.46 24.70 -3.23
CA ALA A 161 21.82 24.12 -4.54
C ALA A 161 20.77 24.37 -5.66
N LYS A 162 21.22 24.56 -6.91
CA LYS A 162 20.32 24.59 -8.09
C LYS A 162 19.61 23.22 -8.19
N LYS A 163 18.33 23.23 -8.57
CA LYS A 163 17.50 22.01 -8.69
C LYS A 163 18.21 21.01 -9.60
N SER A 164 18.41 19.77 -9.15
CA SER A 164 18.72 18.67 -10.07
C SER A 164 17.60 18.55 -11.10
N GLU A 165 17.97 18.35 -12.36
CA GLU A 165 17.08 18.42 -13.51
C GLU A 165 16.08 17.24 -13.59
N ASP A 166 16.28 16.17 -12.82
CA ASP A 166 15.53 14.91 -12.98
C ASP A 166 14.13 14.89 -12.34
N THR A 167 13.48 16.05 -12.30
CA THR A 167 12.08 16.20 -11.85
C THR A 167 11.11 15.36 -12.70
N GLY A 168 11.38 15.19 -14.00
CA GLY A 168 10.50 14.49 -14.94
C GLY A 168 10.24 13.01 -14.60
N ALA A 169 11.25 12.29 -14.09
CA ALA A 169 11.09 10.88 -13.71
C ALA A 169 10.18 10.70 -12.49
N ALA A 170 10.37 11.55 -11.46
CA ALA A 170 9.52 11.55 -10.27
C ALA A 170 8.05 11.90 -10.61
N HIS A 171 7.84 12.89 -11.49
CA HIS A 171 6.50 13.27 -11.97
C HIS A 171 5.78 12.13 -12.71
N ARG A 172 6.51 11.37 -13.54
CA ARG A 172 5.95 10.18 -14.20
C ARG A 172 5.65 9.06 -13.21
N MET A 173 6.51 8.86 -12.21
CA MET A 173 6.31 7.83 -11.20
C MET A 173 5.08 8.09 -10.33
N CYS A 174 4.88 9.31 -9.82
CA CYS A 174 3.68 9.64 -9.03
C CYS A 174 2.39 9.39 -9.80
N ARG A 175 2.36 9.75 -11.09
CA ARG A 175 1.21 9.50 -11.97
C ARG A 175 0.98 8.02 -12.18
N LEU A 176 2.03 7.27 -12.49
CA LEU A 176 1.95 5.83 -12.73
C LEU A 176 1.48 5.10 -11.47
N VAL A 177 2.06 5.40 -10.31
CA VAL A 177 1.68 4.78 -9.03
C VAL A 177 0.22 5.04 -8.71
N ALA A 178 -0.26 6.29 -8.82
CA ALA A 178 -1.65 6.61 -8.54
C ALA A 178 -2.62 5.82 -9.44
N TRP A 179 -2.36 5.76 -10.75
CA TRP A 179 -3.19 5.02 -11.69
C TRP A 179 -3.10 3.51 -11.52
N LEU A 180 -1.91 2.96 -11.23
CA LEU A 180 -1.75 1.53 -10.95
C LEU A 180 -2.49 1.12 -9.67
N MET A 181 -2.44 1.95 -8.63
CA MET A 181 -3.20 1.70 -7.41
C MET A 181 -4.70 1.69 -7.69
N THR A 182 -5.22 2.71 -8.38
CA THR A 182 -6.64 2.78 -8.76
C THR A 182 -7.07 1.62 -9.67
N ALA A 183 -6.28 1.29 -10.68
CA ALA A 183 -6.61 0.20 -11.61
C ALA A 183 -6.54 -1.18 -10.93
N GLY A 184 -5.54 -1.42 -10.10
CA GLY A 184 -5.41 -2.65 -9.33
C GLY A 184 -6.56 -2.82 -8.34
N SER A 185 -7.01 -1.73 -7.73
CA SER A 185 -8.10 -1.76 -6.77
C SER A 185 -9.47 -1.95 -7.43
N ILE A 186 -9.72 -1.33 -8.59
CA ILE A 186 -10.89 -1.65 -9.43
C ILE A 186 -10.85 -3.12 -9.88
N GLY A 187 -9.70 -3.63 -10.31
CA GLY A 187 -9.55 -5.04 -10.69
C GLY A 187 -9.89 -5.99 -9.54
N PHE A 188 -9.42 -5.66 -8.34
CA PHE A 188 -9.77 -6.39 -7.13
C PHE A 188 -11.28 -6.32 -6.83
N MET A 189 -11.90 -5.14 -6.92
CA MET A 189 -13.33 -4.98 -6.72
C MET A 189 -14.14 -5.80 -7.74
N LEU A 190 -13.78 -5.76 -9.03
CA LEU A 190 -14.48 -6.51 -10.07
C LEU A 190 -14.41 -8.03 -9.83
N GLU A 191 -13.25 -8.55 -9.42
CA GLU A 191 -13.07 -9.97 -9.08
C GLU A 191 -13.87 -10.39 -7.84
N ALA A 192 -14.04 -9.47 -6.89
CA ALA A 192 -14.78 -9.72 -5.67
C ALA A 192 -16.28 -9.34 -5.76
N TRP A 193 -16.71 -8.70 -6.86
CA TRP A 193 -18.04 -8.06 -6.98
C TRP A 193 -19.20 -9.03 -6.79
N ASP A 194 -19.12 -10.17 -7.47
CA ASP A 194 -20.16 -11.20 -7.41
C ASP A 194 -20.14 -11.97 -6.08
N ARG A 195 -19.05 -11.85 -5.31
CA ARG A 195 -18.87 -12.51 -4.00
C ARG A 195 -19.34 -11.63 -2.83
N LEU A 196 -19.59 -10.34 -3.03
CA LEU A 196 -20.04 -9.45 -1.97
C LEU A 196 -21.48 -9.74 -1.54
N PRO A 197 -21.77 -9.86 -0.24
CA PRO A 197 -23.15 -9.97 0.24
C PRO A 197 -23.86 -8.64 -0.05
N GLY A 198 -24.94 -8.71 -0.82
CA GLY A 198 -25.64 -7.53 -1.33
C GLY A 198 -26.69 -7.81 -2.39
N ASP A 199 -26.75 -9.04 -2.94
CA ASP A 199 -27.94 -9.51 -3.64
C ASP A 199 -28.81 -10.31 -2.67
N GLU A 200 -30.03 -9.85 -2.45
CA GLU A 200 -31.07 -10.47 -1.60
C GLU A 200 -31.27 -11.97 -1.89
N LYS A 201 -30.91 -12.44 -3.09
CA LYS A 201 -30.96 -13.86 -3.49
C LYS A 201 -29.94 -14.76 -2.79
N LEU A 202 -28.77 -14.23 -2.43
CA LEU A 202 -27.62 -15.03 -1.98
C LEU A 202 -27.48 -15.04 -0.46
N TYR A 203 -28.05 -14.04 0.23
CA TYR A 203 -28.07 -13.94 1.69
C TYR A 203 -28.92 -15.03 2.36
N PHE A 204 -29.87 -15.64 1.61
CA PHE A 204 -30.78 -16.67 2.09
C PHE A 204 -30.57 -18.05 1.45
N ASP A 205 -29.53 -18.22 0.63
CA ASP A 205 -29.21 -19.52 0.06
C ASP A 205 -28.19 -20.27 0.95
N PRO A 206 -28.62 -21.28 1.73
CA PRO A 206 -27.74 -22.07 2.58
C PRO A 206 -26.72 -22.91 1.79
N ALA A 207 -26.82 -22.99 0.46
CA ALA A 207 -25.85 -23.63 -0.43
C ALA A 207 -24.88 -22.63 -1.09
N TYR A 208 -24.93 -21.34 -0.75
CA TYR A 208 -24.08 -20.33 -1.35
C TYR A 208 -22.72 -20.20 -0.64
N ASP A 209 -21.69 -20.81 -1.25
CA ASP A 209 -20.30 -20.85 -0.75
C ASP A 209 -19.48 -19.55 -0.98
N GLY A 210 -20.13 -18.46 -1.43
CA GLY A 210 -19.47 -17.31 -2.05
C GLY A 210 -19.53 -16.01 -1.24
N LEU A 211 -19.00 -15.97 -0.02
CA LEU A 211 -18.70 -14.69 0.64
C LEU A 211 -17.38 -14.12 0.12
N ALA A 212 -17.32 -12.83 -0.18
CA ALA A 212 -16.08 -12.14 -0.52
C ALA A 212 -15.15 -12.21 0.69
N TYR A 213 -14.06 -12.97 0.55
CA TYR A 213 -13.19 -13.45 1.64
C TYR A 213 -12.41 -12.39 2.44
N ILE A 214 -12.61 -11.11 2.13
CA ILE A 214 -12.03 -9.97 2.86
C ILE A 214 -13.16 -9.07 3.41
N ALA A 215 -14.37 -9.20 2.87
CA ALA A 215 -15.56 -8.46 3.22
C ALA A 215 -16.31 -9.18 4.34
N ASN A 216 -15.97 -8.84 5.57
CA ASN A 216 -17.00 -8.78 6.57
C ASN A 216 -17.87 -7.58 6.11
N PHE A 217 -19.07 -7.83 5.60
CA PHE A 217 -20.04 -6.81 5.16
C PHE A 217 -21.37 -7.06 5.89
N GLY A 218 -21.25 -7.51 7.13
CA GLY A 218 -22.34 -8.08 7.91
C GLY A 218 -23.27 -7.03 8.51
N GLU A 219 -22.80 -5.79 8.72
CA GLU A 219 -23.61 -4.77 9.40
C GLU A 219 -23.94 -3.52 8.58
N TYR A 220 -23.17 -3.16 7.54
CA TYR A 220 -23.44 -1.93 6.78
C TYR A 220 -23.08 -2.01 5.28
N MET A 221 -23.99 -1.44 4.48
CA MET A 221 -23.87 -0.96 3.09
C MET A 221 -24.30 -1.88 1.94
N ASP A 222 -25.17 -1.32 1.10
CA ASP A 222 -25.34 -1.67 -0.31
C ASP A 222 -23.95 -1.74 -0.99
N LYS A 223 -23.60 -2.90 -1.57
CA LYS A 223 -22.32 -3.11 -2.28
C LYS A 223 -22.01 -2.07 -3.36
N ARG A 224 -23.05 -1.38 -3.89
CA ARG A 224 -22.90 -0.24 -4.82
C ARG A 224 -22.11 0.92 -4.23
N LEU A 225 -22.06 1.05 -2.90
CA LEU A 225 -21.30 2.09 -2.21
C LEU A 225 -19.78 1.90 -2.34
N LEU A 226 -19.30 0.69 -2.66
CA LEU A 226 -17.89 0.43 -2.99
C LEU A 226 -17.46 1.10 -4.30
N VAL A 227 -18.40 1.38 -5.21
CA VAL A 227 -18.12 2.08 -6.47
C VAL A 227 -17.77 3.55 -6.21
N ILE A 228 -18.28 4.15 -5.12
CA ILE A 228 -18.15 5.58 -4.86
C ILE A 228 -16.68 6.01 -4.69
N PRO A 229 -15.86 5.38 -3.81
CA PRO A 229 -14.43 5.68 -3.70
C PRO A 229 -13.70 5.61 -5.05
N HIS A 230 -14.00 4.63 -5.89
CA HIS A 230 -13.38 4.48 -7.20
C HIS A 230 -13.78 5.59 -8.16
N ALA A 231 -15.08 5.87 -8.27
CA ALA A 231 -15.59 6.94 -9.14
C ALA A 231 -14.99 8.30 -8.74
N LEU A 232 -14.97 8.60 -7.44
CA LEU A 232 -14.34 9.82 -6.91
C LEU A 232 -12.84 9.87 -7.21
N CYS A 233 -12.12 8.77 -7.00
CA CYS A 233 -10.69 8.69 -7.28
C CYS A 233 -10.41 8.94 -8.77
N ILE A 234 -11.11 8.26 -9.68
CA ILE A 234 -10.95 8.42 -11.14
C ILE A 234 -11.21 9.86 -11.56
N VAL A 235 -12.30 10.47 -11.09
CA VAL A 235 -12.65 11.86 -11.42
C VAL A 235 -11.56 12.81 -10.94
N LEU A 236 -11.07 12.65 -9.70
CA LEU A 236 -10.00 13.49 -9.15
C LEU A 236 -8.67 13.31 -9.89
N LEU A 237 -8.28 12.06 -10.19
CA LEU A 237 -7.07 11.77 -10.96
C LEU A 237 -7.14 12.37 -12.37
N ALA A 238 -8.28 12.27 -13.04
CA ALA A 238 -8.52 12.87 -14.36
C ALA A 238 -8.45 14.40 -14.31
N ILE A 239 -9.12 15.03 -13.34
CA ILE A 239 -9.06 16.49 -13.12
C ILE A 239 -7.61 16.93 -12.92
N PHE A 240 -6.87 16.27 -12.03
CA PHE A 240 -5.47 16.62 -11.78
C PHE A 240 -4.55 16.31 -12.97
N GLU A 241 -4.87 15.35 -13.84
CA GLU A 241 -4.15 15.11 -15.09
C GLU A 241 -4.34 16.27 -16.06
N ILE A 242 -5.59 16.69 -16.29
CA ILE A 242 -5.90 17.83 -17.16
C ILE A 242 -5.23 19.10 -16.63
N LEU A 243 -5.35 19.38 -15.33
CA LEU A 243 -4.73 20.55 -14.72
C LEU A 243 -3.19 20.48 -14.73
N GLY A 244 -2.62 19.29 -14.49
CA GLY A 244 -1.18 19.02 -14.59
C GLY A 244 -0.64 19.28 -16.00
N ARG A 245 -1.34 18.79 -17.04
CA ARG A 245 -0.99 19.02 -18.46
C ARG A 245 -1.09 20.49 -18.86
N ARG A 246 -2.12 21.20 -18.38
CA ARG A 246 -2.23 22.66 -18.59
C ARG A 246 -1.08 23.41 -17.92
N ALA A 247 -0.69 23.01 -16.70
CA ALA A 247 0.45 23.59 -16.01
C ALA A 247 1.78 23.30 -16.72
N GLU A 248 1.96 22.10 -17.26
CA GLU A 248 3.11 21.70 -18.09
C GLU A 248 3.23 22.57 -19.34
N LYS A 249 2.13 22.72 -20.12
CA LYS A 249 2.09 23.58 -21.32
C LYS A 249 2.35 25.06 -21.01
N ALA A 250 1.97 25.52 -19.83
CA ALA A 250 2.22 26.89 -19.37
C ALA A 250 3.58 27.05 -18.66
N GLU A 251 4.43 26.02 -18.67
CA GLU A 251 5.74 25.97 -18.02
C GLU A 251 5.73 26.26 -16.50
N LYS A 252 4.58 26.07 -15.85
CA LYS A 252 4.37 26.31 -14.41
C LYS A 252 4.79 25.10 -13.59
N ARG A 253 6.10 24.84 -13.48
CA ARG A 253 6.69 23.66 -12.81
C ARG A 253 6.22 23.45 -11.36
N GLN A 254 5.97 24.51 -10.60
CA GLN A 254 5.50 24.42 -9.20
C GLN A 254 4.07 23.88 -9.13
N LEU A 255 3.22 24.29 -10.08
CA LEU A 255 1.82 23.90 -10.16
C LEU A 255 1.70 22.44 -10.65
N MET A 256 2.52 22.06 -11.63
CA MET A 256 2.65 20.65 -12.05
C MET A 256 3.04 19.75 -10.86
N SER A 257 4.05 20.16 -10.08
CA SER A 257 4.46 19.44 -8.87
C SER A 257 3.39 19.36 -7.79
N LEU A 258 2.45 20.31 -7.71
CA LEU A 258 1.32 20.23 -6.78
C LEU A 258 0.35 19.14 -7.24
N PHE A 259 -0.06 19.16 -8.51
CA PHE A 259 -1.03 18.20 -9.03
C PHE A 259 -0.52 16.76 -9.00
N ASP A 260 0.76 16.51 -9.25
CA ASP A 260 1.31 15.14 -9.13
C ASP A 260 1.29 14.62 -7.69
N LYS A 261 1.50 15.50 -6.71
CA LYS A 261 1.37 15.13 -5.29
C LYS A 261 -0.07 14.87 -4.91
N LEU A 262 -1.01 15.71 -5.36
CA LEU A 262 -2.43 15.53 -5.09
C LEU A 262 -2.94 14.21 -5.70
N LYS A 263 -2.50 13.85 -6.92
CA LYS A 263 -2.80 12.54 -7.51
C LYS A 263 -2.32 11.38 -6.64
N LEU A 264 -1.05 11.43 -6.22
CA LEU A 264 -0.48 10.39 -5.39
C LEU A 264 -1.24 10.27 -4.06
N LEU A 265 -1.54 11.40 -3.41
CA LEU A 265 -2.32 11.43 -2.17
C LEU A 265 -3.73 10.86 -2.38
N CYS A 266 -4.42 11.22 -3.46
CA CYS A 266 -5.73 10.66 -3.79
C CYS A 266 -5.66 9.16 -4.06
N GLY A 267 -4.72 8.70 -4.88
CA GLY A 267 -4.54 7.27 -5.16
C GLY A 267 -4.31 6.47 -3.88
N LEU A 268 -3.40 6.94 -3.01
CA LEU A 268 -3.12 6.32 -1.71
C LEU A 268 -4.34 6.33 -0.78
N PHE A 269 -5.01 7.48 -0.66
CA PHE A 269 -6.14 7.65 0.25
C PHE A 269 -7.35 6.83 -0.16
N PHE A 270 -7.74 6.85 -1.43
CA PHE A 270 -8.90 6.09 -1.90
C PHE A 270 -8.62 4.59 -1.92
N PHE A 271 -7.38 4.16 -2.19
CA PHE A 271 -6.98 2.76 -2.00
C PHE A 271 -7.07 2.33 -0.54
N TRP A 272 -6.59 3.16 0.39
CA TRP A 272 -6.71 2.90 1.82
C TRP A 272 -8.18 2.89 2.30
N TRP A 273 -8.97 3.86 1.84
CA TRP A 273 -10.42 3.94 2.09
C TRP A 273 -11.08 2.66 1.63
N GLU A 274 -10.76 2.20 0.43
CA GLU A 274 -11.31 0.97 -0.11
C GLU A 274 -10.92 -0.24 0.76
N LEU A 275 -9.64 -0.43 1.10
CA LEU A 275 -9.21 -1.52 2.00
C LEU A 275 -9.93 -1.50 3.36
N THR A 276 -10.20 -0.31 3.89
CA THR A 276 -10.92 -0.16 5.16
C THR A 276 -12.41 -0.47 5.02
N LEU A 277 -13.05 -0.09 3.90
CA LEU A 277 -14.41 -0.55 3.58
C LEU A 277 -14.48 -2.06 3.41
N TRP A 278 -13.49 -2.67 2.74
CA TRP A 278 -13.41 -4.12 2.60
C TRP A 278 -13.29 -4.80 3.96
N THR A 279 -12.51 -4.26 4.89
CA THR A 279 -12.23 -4.90 6.18
C THR A 279 -13.20 -4.49 7.29
N GLU A 280 -14.30 -3.81 6.98
CA GLU A 280 -15.26 -3.25 7.95
C GLU A 280 -14.60 -2.36 9.02
N GLN A 281 -13.37 -1.89 8.76
CA GLN A 281 -12.65 -1.00 9.64
C GLN A 281 -13.28 0.39 9.53
N PRO A 282 -13.73 1.00 10.63
CA PRO A 282 -14.31 2.33 10.57
C PRO A 282 -13.29 3.29 9.98
N ILE A 283 -13.68 3.97 8.89
CA ILE A 283 -12.92 5.07 8.34
C ILE A 283 -13.10 6.25 9.29
N GLY A 284 -12.30 6.23 10.34
CA GLY A 284 -12.37 7.23 11.37
C GLY A 284 -12.05 8.61 10.82
N ILE A 285 -12.55 9.63 11.53
CA ILE A 285 -12.24 11.05 11.31
C ILE A 285 -10.72 11.31 11.19
N VAL A 286 -9.92 10.43 11.81
CA VAL A 286 -8.46 10.44 11.75
C VAL A 286 -7.93 10.23 10.33
N SER A 287 -8.44 9.25 9.57
CA SER A 287 -7.99 8.98 8.19
C SER A 287 -8.29 10.16 7.25
N VAL A 288 -9.50 10.70 7.36
CA VAL A 288 -9.92 11.91 6.60
C VAL A 288 -9.11 13.13 7.03
N GLY A 289 -8.83 13.28 8.32
CA GLY A 289 -8.00 14.32 8.88
C GLY A 289 -6.56 14.28 8.36
N ILE A 290 -5.93 13.10 8.36
CA ILE A 290 -4.58 12.89 7.81
C ILE A 290 -4.55 13.28 6.33
N PHE A 291 -5.50 12.79 5.53
CA PHE A 291 -5.58 13.13 4.11
C PHE A 291 -5.73 14.65 3.88
N THR A 292 -6.61 15.29 4.66
CA THR A 292 -6.84 16.74 4.59
C THR A 292 -5.58 17.53 4.95
N VAL A 293 -4.88 17.14 6.02
CA VAL A 293 -3.62 17.77 6.45
C VAL A 293 -2.53 17.60 5.39
N LEU A 294 -2.41 16.41 4.79
CA LEU A 294 -1.42 16.16 3.73
C LEU A 294 -1.71 16.99 2.47
N CYS A 295 -2.98 17.11 2.09
CA CYS A 295 -3.39 17.99 0.98
C CYS A 295 -3.09 19.46 1.29
N ALA A 296 -3.46 19.94 2.48
CA ALA A 296 -3.17 21.30 2.92
C ALA A 296 -1.67 21.58 2.95
N ALA A 297 -0.86 20.64 3.43
CA ALA A 297 0.60 20.74 3.41
C ALA A 297 1.15 20.81 1.98
N ALA A 298 0.61 20.04 1.03
CA ALA A 298 0.99 20.12 -0.37
C ALA A 298 0.72 21.51 -0.96
N PHE A 299 -0.46 22.09 -0.67
CA PHE A 299 -0.82 23.46 -1.05
C PHE A 299 0.08 24.52 -0.40
N ALA A 300 0.35 24.41 0.90
CA ALA A 300 1.25 25.32 1.61
C ALA A 300 2.66 25.33 1.00
N VAL A 301 3.19 24.13 0.69
CA VAL A 301 4.49 23.99 0.01
C VAL A 301 4.46 24.64 -1.38
N TYR A 302 3.36 24.51 -2.13
CA TYR A 302 3.19 25.19 -3.41
C TYR A 302 3.23 26.72 -3.26
N ILE A 303 2.44 27.29 -2.34
CA ILE A 303 2.37 28.75 -2.11
C ILE A 303 3.75 29.30 -1.74
N VAL A 304 4.45 28.66 -0.82
CA VAL A 304 5.81 29.07 -0.41
C VAL A 304 6.78 29.02 -1.59
N LYS A 305 6.71 27.98 -2.42
CA LYS A 305 7.57 27.85 -3.61
C LYS A 305 7.25 28.89 -4.68
N LYS A 306 5.96 29.19 -4.91
CA LYS A 306 5.50 30.21 -5.87
C LYS A 306 6.02 31.60 -5.47
N ARG A 307 5.78 32.02 -4.22
CA ARG A 307 6.26 33.31 -3.68
C ARG A 307 7.78 33.48 -3.79
N LYS A 308 8.55 32.39 -3.58
CA LYS A 308 10.01 32.43 -3.71
C LYS A 308 10.50 32.65 -5.14
N VAL A 309 9.72 32.23 -6.14
CA VAL A 309 10.07 32.45 -7.55
C VAL A 309 9.70 33.87 -7.97
N GLU A 310 8.51 34.35 -7.58
CA GLU A 310 8.08 35.73 -7.84
C GLU A 310 9.05 36.75 -7.25
N LYS A 311 9.47 36.59 -5.99
CA LYS A 311 10.48 37.46 -5.37
C LYS A 311 11.86 37.42 -6.05
N ARG A 312 12.19 36.33 -6.76
CA ARG A 312 13.46 36.24 -7.51
C ARG A 312 13.38 36.88 -8.88
N SER A 313 12.21 36.89 -9.50
CA SER A 313 11.99 37.61 -10.76
C SER A 313 11.87 39.12 -10.58
N GLU A 314 11.46 39.59 -9.40
CA GLU A 314 11.39 41.04 -9.08
C GLU A 314 12.78 41.65 -8.79
N ASN A 315 13.75 40.83 -8.39
CA ASN A 315 15.11 41.28 -8.02
C ASN A 315 16.13 41.13 -9.16
N ASN A 316 15.72 40.66 -10.33
CA ASN A 316 16.53 40.47 -11.53
C ASN A 316 15.99 41.35 -12.66
#